data_AF-A0A3D3MA67-F1
#
_entry.id   AF-A0A3D3MA67-F1
#
_cell.length_a   1.000
_cell.length_b   1.000
_cell.length_c   1.000
_cell.angle_alpha   90.00
_cell.angle_beta   90.00
_cell.angle_gamma   90.00
#
_symmetry.space_group_name_H-M   'P 1'
#
loop_
_entity.id
_entity.type
_entity.pdbx_description
1 polymer ?
#
loop_
_entity_poly.entity_id
_entity_poly.type
_entity_poly.pdbx_seq_one_letter_code
_entity_poly.pdbx_strand_id
1 'polypeptide(L)'
;MTYNKFYYSINLRHLPENRDLETYLLALLKLVEQEREQTLTTDLLLKLLHEACNSEPKKFDKEWLRIVTAPDEEDVYKKMNNKANSSLEDIGIYYTIAVLQFQIAELHKMKGKQLNDEGRSFGIDSETGNRWYNFDPYSILECGMRCYLDYCEDDEQEFQVSWQTLGDLLEMGRIYE
;
A
#
# COMPACT_ATOMS: atom_id res chain seq x y z
N MET A 1 13.66 11.23 8.76
CA MET A 1 13.54 10.14 9.79
C MET A 1 14.39 8.98 9.33
N THR A 2 15.02 8.17 10.20
CA THR A 2 15.81 7.00 9.74
C THR A 2 14.93 5.81 9.39
N TYR A 3 15.44 4.82 8.65
CA TYR A 3 14.71 3.58 8.34
C TYR A 3 14.25 2.87 9.62
N ASN A 4 15.16 2.68 10.57
CA ASN A 4 14.88 2.02 11.85
C ASN A 4 13.80 2.76 12.65
N LYS A 5 13.90 4.10 12.73
CA LYS A 5 12.91 4.93 13.41
C LYS A 5 11.55 4.88 12.74
N PHE A 6 11.50 4.86 11.41
CA PHE A 6 10.24 4.72 10.67
C PHE A 6 9.60 3.36 10.92
N TYR A 7 10.38 2.28 10.82
CA TYR A 7 9.94 0.90 11.08
C TYR A 7 9.29 0.74 12.47
N TYR A 8 9.89 1.29 13.52
CA TYR A 8 9.27 1.25 14.85
C TYR A 8 8.05 2.16 14.99
N SER A 9 7.97 3.23 14.18
CA SER A 9 6.86 4.19 14.24
C SER A 9 5.60 3.70 13.51
N ILE A 10 5.73 2.83 12.49
CA ILE A 10 4.60 2.23 11.77
C ILE A 10 3.91 1.09 12.55
N ASN A 11 4.24 0.91 13.83
CA ASN A 11 3.64 -0.14 14.65
C ASN A 11 2.15 0.10 14.85
N LEU A 12 1.34 -0.65 14.09
CA LEU A 12 -0.12 -0.64 14.16
C LEU A 12 -0.70 -1.82 14.94
N ARG A 13 0.08 -2.52 15.78
CA ARG A 13 -0.41 -3.67 16.59
C ARG A 13 -1.57 -3.31 17.53
N HIS A 14 -1.77 -2.02 17.79
CA HIS A 14 -2.87 -1.50 18.60
C HIS A 14 -4.14 -1.18 17.78
N LEU A 15 -4.19 -1.59 16.52
CA LEU A 15 -5.36 -1.40 15.65
C LEU A 15 -6.62 -1.97 16.30
N PRO A 16 -7.76 -1.29 16.15
CA PRO A 16 -9.04 -1.85 16.56
C PRO A 16 -9.28 -3.19 15.86
N GLU A 17 -9.70 -4.22 16.61
CA GLU A 17 -9.96 -5.58 16.10
C GLU A 17 -10.90 -5.63 14.89
N ASN A 18 -11.69 -4.59 14.66
CA ASN A 18 -12.73 -4.53 13.63
C ASN A 18 -12.30 -3.89 12.31
N ARG A 19 -11.02 -3.54 12.11
CA ARG A 19 -10.58 -2.89 10.87
C ARG A 19 -9.83 -3.84 9.95
N ASP A 20 -10.58 -4.45 9.03
CA ASP A 20 -9.99 -5.25 7.96
C ASP A 20 -9.14 -4.42 6.98
N LEU A 21 -8.26 -5.10 6.24
CA LEU A 21 -7.33 -4.47 5.32
C LEU A 21 -8.03 -3.67 4.22
N GLU A 22 -9.14 -4.16 3.65
CA GLU A 22 -9.86 -3.41 2.61
C GLU A 22 -10.40 -2.07 3.15
N THR A 23 -10.95 -2.09 4.36
CA THR A 23 -11.47 -0.90 5.06
C THR A 23 -10.37 0.09 5.42
N TYR A 24 -9.19 -0.41 5.79
CA TYR A 24 -8.00 0.41 5.98
C TYR A 24 -7.55 1.06 4.66
N LEU A 25 -7.37 0.28 3.59
CA LEU A 25 -6.89 0.79 2.30
C LEU A 25 -7.88 1.77 1.66
N LEU A 26 -9.19 1.57 1.83
CA LEU A 26 -10.21 2.54 1.38
C LEU A 26 -10.10 3.89 2.11
N ALA A 27 -9.74 3.90 3.39
CA ALA A 27 -9.50 5.14 4.12
C ALA A 27 -8.15 5.77 3.74
N LEU A 28 -7.12 4.95 3.59
CA LEU A 28 -5.81 5.41 3.12
C LEU A 28 -5.91 6.05 1.74
N LEU A 29 -6.61 5.43 0.79
CA LEU A 29 -6.86 5.99 -0.54
C LEU A 29 -7.54 7.36 -0.48
N LYS A 30 -8.54 7.53 0.40
CA LYS A 30 -9.21 8.84 0.61
C LYS A 30 -8.21 9.90 1.06
N LEU A 31 -7.35 9.58 2.04
CA LEU A 31 -6.36 10.50 2.58
C LEU A 31 -5.28 10.83 1.55
N VAL A 32 -4.79 9.83 0.81
CA VAL A 32 -3.82 9.99 -0.27
C VAL A 32 -4.36 10.93 -1.36
N GLU A 33 -5.61 10.75 -1.80
CA GLU A 33 -6.24 11.64 -2.78
C GLU A 33 -6.39 13.09 -2.28
N GLN A 34 -6.58 13.30 -0.97
CA GLN A 34 -6.72 14.63 -0.37
C GLN A 34 -5.38 15.37 -0.28
N GLU A 35 -4.30 14.64 -0.03
CA GLU A 35 -2.97 15.20 0.20
C GLU A 35 -2.08 15.17 -1.05
N ARG A 36 -2.57 14.61 -2.17
CA ARG A 36 -1.79 14.34 -3.40
C ARG A 36 -1.01 15.50 -4.00
N GLU A 37 -1.43 16.74 -3.74
CA GLU A 37 -0.77 17.96 -4.26
C GLU A 37 0.41 18.39 -3.37
N GLN A 38 0.63 17.72 -2.24
CA GLN A 38 1.75 17.94 -1.32
C GLN A 38 2.88 16.98 -1.62
N THR A 39 4.11 17.44 -1.35
CA THR A 39 5.26 16.56 -1.31
C THR A 39 5.18 15.62 -0.13
N LEU A 40 5.31 14.32 -0.39
CA LEU A 40 5.29 13.32 0.66
C LEU A 40 6.58 13.41 1.48
N THR A 41 6.42 13.63 2.78
CA THR A 41 7.51 13.56 3.77
C THR A 41 7.34 12.34 4.66
N THR A 42 8.39 11.93 5.39
CA THR A 42 8.28 10.78 6.31
C THR A 42 7.19 10.98 7.36
N ASP A 43 7.03 12.22 7.84
CA ASP A 43 6.04 12.56 8.86
C ASP A 43 4.61 12.56 8.26
N LEU A 44 4.45 13.05 7.03
CA LEU A 44 3.16 12.98 6.34
C LEU A 44 2.79 11.52 6.03
N LEU A 45 3.72 10.72 5.51
CA LEU A 45 3.50 9.29 5.27
C LEU A 45 3.05 8.58 6.56
N LEU A 46 3.78 8.77 7.65
CA LEU A 46 3.43 8.17 8.94
C LEU A 46 2.06 8.63 9.42
N LYS A 47 1.76 9.93 9.30
CA LYS A 47 0.44 10.48 9.64
C LYS A 47 -0.67 9.81 8.84
N LEU A 48 -0.53 9.66 7.52
CA LEU A 48 -1.53 9.02 6.66
C LEU A 48 -1.78 7.56 7.07
N LEU A 49 -0.70 6.80 7.32
CA LEU A 49 -0.77 5.41 7.73
C LEU A 49 -1.51 5.24 9.07
N HIS A 50 -1.26 6.12 10.03
CA HIS A 50 -1.94 6.10 11.34
C HIS A 50 -3.37 6.62 11.28
N GLU A 51 -3.64 7.70 10.53
CA GLU A 51 -4.99 8.25 10.38
C GLU A 51 -5.92 7.27 9.66
N ALA A 52 -5.41 6.50 8.69
CA ALA A 52 -6.18 5.48 7.99
C ALA A 52 -6.75 4.40 8.94
N CYS A 53 -6.18 4.22 10.13
CA CYS A 53 -6.69 3.32 11.17
C CYS A 53 -8.08 3.72 11.70
N ASN A 54 -8.41 5.01 11.70
CA ASN A 54 -9.62 5.54 12.34
C ASN A 54 -10.50 6.38 11.39
N SER A 55 -9.94 6.80 10.26
CA SER A 55 -10.65 7.58 9.25
C SER A 55 -11.79 6.81 8.61
N GLU A 56 -12.83 7.54 8.22
CA GLU A 56 -13.95 6.98 7.46
C GLU A 56 -13.48 6.52 6.06
N PRO A 57 -13.73 5.26 5.65
CA PRO A 57 -13.29 4.74 4.37
C PRO A 57 -14.02 5.42 3.19
N LYS A 58 -13.33 5.52 2.05
CA LYS A 58 -14.00 5.84 0.78
C LYS A 58 -15.01 4.73 0.42
N LYS A 59 -16.07 5.09 -0.31
CA LYS A 59 -16.95 4.08 -0.91
C LYS A 59 -16.19 3.29 -1.97
N PHE A 60 -16.33 1.97 -1.95
CA PHE A 60 -15.79 1.09 -2.97
C PHE A 60 -16.37 1.42 -4.35
N ASP A 61 -15.50 1.53 -5.37
CA ASP A 61 -15.91 1.71 -6.75
C ASP A 61 -15.89 0.35 -7.49
N LYS A 62 -17.02 -0.01 -8.09
CA LYS A 62 -17.17 -1.28 -8.81
C LYS A 62 -16.29 -1.36 -10.06
N GLU A 63 -15.90 -0.23 -10.65
CA GLU A 63 -15.00 -0.24 -11.81
C GLU A 63 -13.61 -0.80 -11.46
N TRP A 64 -13.19 -0.71 -10.18
CA TRP A 64 -11.92 -1.30 -9.74
C TRP A 64 -11.88 -2.82 -9.87
N LEU A 65 -13.03 -3.51 -9.92
CA LEU A 65 -13.07 -4.96 -10.15
C LEU A 65 -12.47 -5.38 -11.50
N ARG A 66 -12.34 -4.44 -12.44
CA ARG A 66 -11.69 -4.67 -13.75
C ARG A 66 -10.17 -4.72 -13.65
N ILE A 67 -9.60 -4.28 -12.52
CA ILE A 67 -8.17 -4.34 -12.24
C ILE A 67 -7.87 -5.76 -11.74
N VAL A 68 -7.02 -6.48 -12.48
CA VAL A 68 -6.69 -7.90 -12.23
C VAL A 68 -5.19 -8.16 -12.20
N THR A 69 -4.38 -7.17 -12.52
CA THR A 69 -2.92 -7.24 -12.50
C THR A 69 -2.38 -6.19 -11.54
N ALA A 70 -1.37 -6.55 -10.77
CA ALA A 70 -0.60 -5.58 -10.00
C ALA A 70 -0.05 -4.49 -10.94
N PRO A 71 -0.08 -3.21 -10.53
CA PRO A 71 0.51 -2.15 -11.34
C PRO A 71 2.01 -2.36 -11.48
N ASP A 72 2.49 -2.39 -12.72
CA ASP A 72 3.92 -2.28 -13.02
C ASP A 72 4.29 -0.80 -13.10
N GLU A 73 5.26 -0.41 -12.29
CA GLU A 73 5.85 0.93 -12.23
C GLU A 73 6.24 1.44 -13.63
N GLU A 74 6.93 0.63 -14.43
CA GLU A 74 7.36 1.02 -15.77
C GLU A 74 6.17 1.30 -16.69
N ASP A 75 5.12 0.50 -16.59
CA ASP A 75 3.91 0.66 -17.40
C ASP A 75 3.13 1.93 -17.01
N VAL A 76 3.11 2.26 -15.72
CA VAL A 76 2.53 3.51 -15.23
C VAL A 76 3.34 4.70 -15.76
N TYR A 77 4.67 4.66 -15.68
CA TYR A 77 5.54 5.71 -16.24
C TYR A 77 5.35 5.88 -17.74
N LYS A 78 5.33 4.79 -18.52
CA LYS A 78 5.14 4.85 -19.98
C LYS A 78 3.80 5.49 -20.35
N LYS A 79 2.71 5.20 -19.63
CA LYS A 79 1.39 5.81 -19.85
C LYS A 79 1.38 7.30 -19.50
N MET A 80 2.12 7.70 -18.47
CA MET A 80 2.18 9.09 -17.98
C MET A 80 3.12 9.97 -18.79
N ASN A 81 4.30 9.48 -19.19
CA ASN A 81 5.26 10.24 -19.99
C ASN A 81 4.74 10.65 -21.37
N ASN A 82 3.74 9.93 -21.90
CA ASN A 82 3.02 10.34 -23.10
C ASN A 82 2.12 11.58 -22.89
N LYS A 83 1.89 12.01 -21.64
CA LYS A 83 1.30 13.32 -21.30
C LYS A 83 2.44 14.30 -21.09
N ALA A 84 2.52 15.30 -21.96
CA ALA A 84 3.70 16.16 -22.15
C ALA A 84 4.17 17.01 -20.94
N ASN A 85 3.61 16.87 -19.73
CA ASN A 85 3.91 17.73 -18.57
C ASN A 85 3.84 17.01 -17.20
N SER A 86 3.96 15.68 -17.11
CA SER A 86 3.94 14.98 -15.82
C SER A 86 5.32 14.96 -15.15
N SER A 87 5.43 15.42 -13.90
CA SER A 87 6.66 15.32 -13.09
C SER A 87 6.85 13.91 -12.53
N LEU A 88 8.07 13.54 -12.11
CA LEU A 88 8.32 12.23 -11.46
C LEU A 88 7.48 12.05 -10.18
N GLU A 89 7.29 13.13 -9.43
CA GLU A 89 6.45 13.15 -8.23
C GLU A 89 4.99 12.90 -8.56
N ASP A 90 4.48 13.49 -9.66
CA ASP A 90 3.14 13.20 -10.18
C ASP A 90 3.00 11.71 -10.52
N ILE A 91 4.04 11.08 -11.06
CA ILE A 91 3.90 9.68 -11.48
C ILE A 91 3.90 8.73 -10.27
N GLY A 92 4.72 9.02 -9.25
CA GLY A 92 4.74 8.25 -8.01
C GLY A 92 3.38 8.21 -7.32
N ILE A 93 2.64 9.32 -7.29
CA ILE A 93 1.28 9.34 -6.71
C ILE A 93 0.29 8.51 -7.52
N TYR A 94 0.36 8.53 -8.86
CA TYR A 94 -0.52 7.70 -9.68
C TYR A 94 -0.23 6.21 -9.54
N TYR A 95 1.03 5.82 -9.43
CA TYR A 95 1.41 4.44 -9.14
C TYR A 95 0.82 3.99 -7.80
N THR A 96 1.00 4.78 -6.74
CA THR A 96 0.46 4.48 -5.41
C THR A 96 -1.07 4.36 -5.39
N ILE A 97 -1.77 5.26 -6.08
CA ILE A 97 -3.22 5.16 -6.24
C ILE A 97 -3.60 3.87 -6.98
N ALA A 98 -2.87 3.50 -8.03
CA ALA A 98 -3.12 2.26 -8.77
C ALA A 98 -2.90 1.02 -7.89
N VAL A 99 -1.85 1.00 -7.04
CA VAL A 99 -1.58 -0.08 -6.09
C VAL A 99 -2.73 -0.21 -5.10
N LEU A 100 -3.16 0.90 -4.49
CA LEU A 100 -4.29 0.92 -3.58
C LEU A 100 -5.57 0.37 -4.23
N GLN A 101 -5.91 0.85 -5.42
CA GLN A 101 -7.10 0.40 -6.15
C GLN A 101 -7.05 -1.08 -6.51
N PHE A 102 -5.89 -1.57 -6.96
CA PHE A 102 -5.66 -2.98 -7.24
C PHE A 102 -5.85 -3.83 -5.98
N GLN A 103 -5.16 -3.50 -4.89
CA GLN A 103 -5.23 -4.27 -3.64
C GLN A 103 -6.64 -4.26 -3.04
N ILE A 104 -7.33 -3.12 -3.06
CA ILE A 104 -8.74 -3.00 -2.64
C ILE A 104 -9.63 -3.92 -3.50
N ALA A 105 -9.44 -3.92 -4.82
CA ALA A 105 -10.22 -4.77 -5.72
C ALA A 105 -9.96 -6.26 -5.49
N GLU A 106 -8.72 -6.65 -5.22
CA GLU A 106 -8.34 -8.03 -4.94
C GLU A 106 -8.93 -8.54 -3.63
N LEU A 107 -8.78 -7.77 -2.54
CA LEU A 107 -9.37 -8.11 -1.25
C LEU A 107 -10.89 -8.26 -1.37
N HIS A 108 -11.54 -7.37 -2.12
CA HIS A 108 -12.97 -7.44 -2.36
C HIS A 108 -13.39 -8.72 -3.09
N LYS A 109 -12.61 -9.15 -4.11
CA LYS A 109 -12.86 -10.40 -4.84
C LYS A 109 -12.67 -11.64 -3.96
N MET A 110 -11.71 -11.59 -3.03
CA MET A 110 -11.38 -12.70 -2.12
C MET A 110 -12.29 -12.81 -0.90
N LYS A 111 -13.12 -11.79 -0.60
CA LYS A 111 -14.09 -11.82 0.51
C LYS A 111 -15.04 -13.01 0.39
N GLY A 112 -15.19 -13.75 1.49
CA GLY A 112 -16.02 -14.96 1.54
C GLY A 112 -15.44 -16.17 0.79
N LYS A 113 -14.20 -16.07 0.29
CA LYS A 113 -13.49 -17.09 -0.49
C LYS A 113 -12.10 -17.33 0.11
N GLN A 114 -11.03 -16.91 -0.59
CA GLN A 114 -9.64 -17.14 -0.17
C GLN A 114 -9.30 -16.48 1.17
N LEU A 115 -9.94 -15.36 1.53
CA LEU A 115 -9.74 -14.74 2.84
C LEU A 115 -10.23 -15.62 4.01
N ASN A 116 -11.03 -16.66 3.75
CA ASN A 116 -11.48 -17.60 4.78
C ASN A 116 -10.53 -18.79 4.95
N ASP A 117 -9.47 -18.91 4.13
CA ASP A 117 -8.46 -19.94 4.30
C ASP A 117 -7.69 -19.69 5.60
N GLU A 118 -7.67 -20.70 6.49
CA GLU A 118 -6.94 -20.66 7.76
C GLU A 118 -5.42 -20.69 7.54
N GLY A 119 -4.96 -21.27 6.43
CA GLY A 119 -3.56 -21.31 6.02
C GLY A 119 -3.12 -20.11 5.19
N ARG A 120 -3.95 -19.06 5.03
CA ARG A 120 -3.63 -17.92 4.15
C ARG A 120 -2.32 -17.22 4.47
N SER A 121 -1.86 -17.27 5.73
CA SER A 121 -0.58 -16.71 6.16
C SER A 121 0.66 -17.43 5.58
N PHE A 122 0.52 -18.64 5.01
CA PHE A 122 1.57 -19.29 4.21
C PHE A 122 1.58 -18.82 2.75
N GLY A 123 0.73 -17.85 2.46
CA GLY A 123 0.52 -17.26 1.16
C GLY A 123 -0.49 -18.01 0.30
N ILE A 124 -1.34 -17.25 -0.38
CA ILE A 124 -2.39 -17.73 -1.27
C ILE A 124 -2.36 -16.98 -2.60
N ASP A 125 -2.94 -17.60 -3.62
CA ASP A 125 -3.17 -16.94 -4.91
C ASP A 125 -4.63 -16.48 -4.97
N SER A 126 -4.83 -15.22 -5.36
CA SER A 126 -6.15 -14.69 -5.64
C SER A 126 -6.75 -15.33 -6.89
N GLU A 127 -8.05 -15.15 -7.13
CA GLU A 127 -8.72 -15.70 -8.31
C GLU A 127 -8.24 -15.08 -9.63
N THR A 128 -7.54 -13.94 -9.55
CA THR A 128 -6.88 -13.27 -10.67
C THR A 128 -5.43 -13.70 -10.85
N GLY A 129 -4.94 -14.63 -10.00
CA GLY A 129 -3.60 -15.22 -10.09
C GLY A 129 -2.50 -14.42 -9.39
N ASN A 130 -2.83 -13.46 -8.52
CA ASN A 130 -1.86 -12.66 -7.80
C ASN A 130 -1.55 -13.30 -6.43
N ARG A 131 -0.27 -13.39 -6.07
CA ARG A 131 0.20 -13.96 -4.78
C ARG A 131 0.02 -12.97 -3.62
N TRP A 132 -0.43 -13.43 -2.46
CA TRP A 132 -0.61 -12.62 -1.25
C TRP A 132 -0.12 -13.36 -0.02
N TYR A 133 0.56 -12.67 0.89
CA TYR A 133 0.99 -13.19 2.20
C TYR A 133 0.32 -12.48 3.39
N ASN A 134 0.05 -11.18 3.25
CA ASN A 134 -0.39 -10.33 4.36
C ASN A 134 -1.81 -9.79 4.14
N PHE A 135 -2.64 -9.85 5.19
CA PHE A 135 -4.10 -9.64 5.09
C PHE A 135 -4.67 -8.69 6.15
N ASP A 136 -3.81 -8.02 6.90
CA ASP A 136 -4.18 -6.99 7.86
C ASP A 136 -3.27 -5.76 7.72
N PRO A 137 -3.70 -4.58 8.19
CA PRO A 137 -2.92 -3.37 7.99
C PRO A 137 -1.56 -3.36 8.69
N TYR A 138 -1.40 -4.11 9.79
CA TYR A 138 -0.11 -4.19 10.45
C TYR A 138 0.86 -5.07 9.67
N SER A 139 0.45 -6.28 9.30
CA SER A 139 1.30 -7.23 8.57
C SER A 139 1.77 -6.69 7.22
N ILE A 140 0.90 -6.02 6.46
CA ILE A 140 1.30 -5.44 5.17
C ILE A 140 2.38 -4.37 5.34
N LEU A 141 2.27 -3.49 6.34
CA LEU A 141 3.25 -2.42 6.54
C LEU A 141 4.55 -2.94 7.17
N GLU A 142 4.44 -3.90 8.10
CA GLU A 142 5.61 -4.49 8.74
C GLU A 142 6.44 -5.30 7.74
N CYS A 143 5.84 -6.23 7.00
CA CYS A 143 6.53 -7.01 5.97
C CYS A 143 7.06 -6.09 4.85
N GLY A 144 6.31 -5.06 4.47
CA GLY A 144 6.77 -4.07 3.49
C GLY A 144 8.03 -3.33 3.96
N MET A 145 8.08 -2.88 5.21
CA MET A 145 9.29 -2.25 5.76
C MET A 145 10.41 -3.24 6.02
N ARG A 146 10.11 -4.51 6.34
CA ARG A 146 11.13 -5.56 6.43
C ARG A 146 11.85 -5.76 5.11
N CYS A 147 11.10 -5.81 4.01
CA CYS A 147 11.67 -5.82 2.67
C CYS A 147 12.65 -4.64 2.48
N TYR A 148 12.25 -3.40 2.81
CA TYR A 148 13.16 -2.25 2.74
C TYR A 148 14.43 -2.41 3.59
N LEU A 149 14.31 -2.92 4.82
CA LEU A 149 15.43 -3.09 5.73
C LEU A 149 16.40 -4.18 5.26
N ASP A 150 15.91 -5.24 4.64
CA ASP A 150 16.75 -6.34 4.15
C ASP A 150 17.66 -5.92 2.97
N TYR A 151 17.26 -4.89 2.22
CA TYR A 151 18.08 -4.27 1.17
C TYR A 151 18.82 -2.99 1.61
N CYS A 152 18.64 -2.58 2.86
CA CYS A 152 19.26 -1.38 3.41
C CYS A 152 20.67 -1.71 3.94
N GLU A 153 21.70 -0.99 3.47
CA GLU A 153 23.08 -1.19 3.97
C GLU A 153 23.28 -0.67 5.40
N ASP A 154 22.59 0.42 5.77
CA ASP A 154 22.65 1.05 7.09
C ASP A 154 21.24 1.52 7.49
N ASP A 155 20.62 0.80 8.41
CA ASP A 155 19.27 1.06 8.93
C ASP A 155 19.16 2.36 9.75
N GLU A 156 20.29 2.98 10.12
CA GLU A 156 20.32 4.34 10.70
C GLU A 156 20.40 5.46 9.65
N GLN A 157 20.48 5.12 8.36
CA GLN A 157 20.45 6.13 7.31
C GLN A 157 19.07 6.81 7.19
N GLU A 158 19.04 7.99 6.57
CA GLU A 158 17.79 8.71 6.34
C GLU A 158 16.88 7.95 5.38
N PHE A 159 15.63 7.72 5.80
CA PHE A 159 14.60 7.14 4.96
C PHE A 159 14.04 8.21 4.03
N GLN A 160 14.55 8.24 2.81
CA GLN A 160 14.04 9.12 1.75
C GLN A 160 12.71 8.57 1.25
N VAL A 161 11.68 9.41 1.23
CA VAL A 161 10.35 9.02 0.80
C VAL A 161 9.85 9.88 -0.34
N SER A 162 9.07 9.27 -1.20
CA SER A 162 8.24 9.92 -2.21
C SER A 162 6.89 9.24 -2.23
N TRP A 163 5.94 9.75 -3.01
CA TRP A 163 4.65 9.07 -3.16
C TRP A 163 4.78 7.62 -3.59
N GLN A 164 5.77 7.29 -4.43
CA GLN A 164 6.05 5.92 -4.85
C GLN A 164 6.40 5.01 -3.67
N THR A 165 7.11 5.52 -2.67
CA THR A 165 7.46 4.76 -1.46
C THR A 165 6.24 4.16 -0.76
N LEU A 166 5.08 4.85 -0.78
CA LEU A 166 3.86 4.28 -0.22
C LEU A 166 3.32 3.11 -1.07
N GLY A 167 3.36 3.24 -2.40
CA GLY A 167 2.96 2.17 -3.31
C GLY A 167 3.84 0.94 -3.15
N ASP A 168 5.15 1.14 -3.12
CA ASP A 168 6.14 0.06 -2.92
C ASP A 168 6.00 -0.59 -1.55
N LEU A 169 5.79 0.21 -0.49
CA LEU A 169 5.56 -0.32 0.86
C LEU A 169 4.36 -1.29 0.88
N LEU A 170 3.25 -0.91 0.23
CA LEU A 170 2.05 -1.75 0.16
C LEU A 170 2.26 -2.97 -0.74
N GLU A 171 2.95 -2.80 -1.87
CA GLU A 171 3.18 -3.88 -2.83
C GLU A 171 4.16 -4.92 -2.30
N MET A 172 5.29 -4.48 -1.73
CA MET A 172 6.21 -5.37 -1.02
C MET A 172 5.51 -6.03 0.15
N GLY A 173 4.74 -5.27 0.92
CA GLY A 173 3.91 -5.81 1.99
C GLY A 173 2.95 -6.91 1.55
N ARG A 174 2.44 -6.86 0.32
CA ARG A 174 1.55 -7.88 -0.22
C ARG A 174 2.27 -9.19 -0.54
N ILE A 175 3.47 -9.10 -1.12
CA ILE A 175 4.19 -10.22 -1.74
C ILE A 175 5.35 -10.77 -0.90
N TYR A 176 5.78 -10.05 0.13
CA TYR A 176 6.86 -10.45 1.04
C TYR A 176 6.30 -11.28 2.19
N GLU A 177 6.94 -12.42 2.47
CA GLU A 177 6.57 -13.35 3.56
C GLU A 177 7.17 -12.92 4.89
#